data_AF-A0A1T3CFG9-F1
#
_entry.id   AF-A0A1T3CFG9-F1
#
_cell.length_a   1.000
_cell.length_b   1.000
_cell.length_c   1.000
_cell.angle_alpha   90.00
_cell.angle_beta   90.00
_cell.angle_gamma   90.00
#
_symmetry.space_group_name_H-M   'P 1'
#
loop_
_entity.id
_entity.type
_entity.pdbx_description
1 polymer ?
#
loop_
_entity_poly.entity_id
_entity_poly.type
_entity_poly.pdbx_seq_one_letter_code
_entity_poly.pdbx_strand_id
1 'polypeptide(L)'
;MLIFAVVRGVGGGAVLPSDQAEIYIKFPREGCSYTFEETSKAVFDGFPNAKGREKGLTVIRVSLADEACVTVIGFGTPFANADDAQGESWVNQNEPIINNLILLDVITRKTFYVVVGWPVEVARNKFAMDRLSTHTARSKSKDPTKANKGHQFETAFM
;
A
#
# COMPACT_ATOMS: atom_id res chain seq x y z
N MET A 1 -0.89 -13.26 26.72
CA MET A 1 -1.22 -12.64 25.43
C MET A 1 0.01 -12.78 24.53
N LEU A 2 0.03 -13.79 23.66
CA LEU A 2 1.22 -14.15 22.89
C LEU A 2 1.30 -13.32 21.60
N ILE A 3 2.41 -12.61 21.44
CA ILE A 3 2.79 -11.96 20.17
C ILE A 3 3.75 -12.94 19.47
N PHE A 4 3.33 -13.52 18.35
CA PHE A 4 4.21 -14.27 17.47
C PHE A 4 4.67 -13.36 16.32
N ALA A 5 5.95 -12.96 16.34
CA ALA A 5 6.62 -12.41 15.17
C ALA A 5 7.33 -13.56 14.44
N VAL A 6 6.88 -13.90 13.22
CA VAL A 6 7.60 -14.85 12.36
C VAL A 6 8.63 -14.08 11.55
N VAL A 7 9.90 -14.22 11.93
CA VAL A 7 11.04 -13.88 11.07
C VAL A 7 11.69 -15.19 10.65
N ARG A 8 11.55 -15.58 9.37
CA ARG A 8 12.41 -16.64 8.80
C ARG A 8 13.79 -16.02 8.53
N GLY A 9 14.76 -16.50 9.30
CA GLY A 9 16.03 -15.82 9.55
C GLY A 9 17.18 -16.12 8.61
N VAL A 10 18.32 -15.53 8.96
CA VAL A 10 19.64 -16.17 8.89
C VAL A 10 20.35 -15.84 10.21
N GLY A 11 20.52 -16.85 11.07
CA GLY A 11 21.49 -16.88 12.17
C GLY A 11 21.23 -16.02 13.41
N GLY A 12 20.91 -16.68 14.53
CA GLY A 12 21.01 -16.11 15.88
C GLY A 12 19.70 -15.52 16.41
N GLY A 13 19.01 -16.28 17.28
CA GLY A 13 17.73 -15.91 17.89
C GLY A 13 17.84 -14.79 18.93
N ALA A 14 18.05 -13.56 18.47
CA ALA A 14 17.75 -12.37 19.25
C ALA A 14 16.43 -11.78 18.74
N VAL A 15 15.40 -11.79 19.57
CA VAL A 15 14.17 -11.03 19.33
C VAL A 15 14.49 -9.58 19.68
N LEU A 16 14.79 -8.77 18.68
CA LEU A 16 14.92 -7.32 18.85
C LEU A 16 13.51 -6.69 18.83
N PRO A 17 13.20 -5.75 19.73
CA PRO A 17 11.99 -4.96 19.61
C PRO A 17 12.02 -4.20 18.28
N SER A 18 10.94 -4.32 17.50
CA SER A 18 10.77 -3.52 16.29
C SER A 18 10.43 -2.09 16.70
N ASP A 19 11.24 -1.15 16.23
CA ASP A 19 10.99 0.28 16.27
C ASP A 19 10.18 0.76 15.05
N GLN A 20 9.68 -0.17 14.23
CA GLN A 20 8.87 0.12 13.06
C GLN A 20 7.42 -0.32 13.29
N ALA A 21 6.49 0.60 13.06
CA ALA A 21 5.07 0.29 12.91
C ALA A 21 4.76 0.08 11.42
N GLU A 22 4.18 -1.07 11.09
CA GLU A 22 3.83 -1.43 9.72
C GLU A 22 2.33 -1.66 9.59
N ILE A 23 1.71 -1.02 8.59
CA ILE A 23 0.33 -1.30 8.19
C ILE A 23 0.37 -2.12 6.91
N TYR A 24 -0.14 -3.35 6.99
CA TYR A 24 -0.25 -4.24 5.85
C TYR A 24 -1.66 -4.21 5.29
N ILE A 25 -1.78 -3.84 4.02
CA ILE A 25 -3.04 -3.84 3.28
C ILE A 25 -2.99 -4.99 2.28
N LYS A 26 -3.95 -5.91 2.38
CA LYS A 26 -4.08 -7.05 1.47
C LYS A 26 -5.39 -6.91 0.71
N PHE A 27 -5.27 -6.72 -0.59
CA PHE A 27 -6.39 -6.71 -1.51
C PHE A 27 -6.77 -8.14 -1.89
N PRO A 28 -8.07 -8.49 -1.91
CA PRO A 28 -8.52 -9.78 -2.39
C PRO A 28 -8.19 -9.93 -3.88
N ARG A 29 -7.81 -11.16 -4.28
CA ARG A 29 -7.51 -11.48 -5.70
C ARG A 29 -8.77 -11.87 -6.48
N GLU A 30 -9.75 -12.42 -5.79
CA GLU A 30 -11.03 -12.84 -6.35
C GLU A 30 -11.99 -11.65 -6.44
N GLY A 31 -12.98 -11.74 -7.33
CA GLY A 31 -13.98 -10.69 -7.51
C GLY A 31 -13.44 -9.36 -8.07
N CYS A 32 -12.23 -9.36 -8.64
CA CYS A 32 -11.69 -8.18 -9.30
C CYS A 32 -12.16 -8.08 -10.75
N SER A 33 -12.44 -6.85 -11.20
CA SER A 33 -12.61 -6.51 -12.62
C SER A 33 -11.48 -5.60 -13.09
N TYR A 34 -11.20 -5.66 -14.39
CA TYR A 34 -10.05 -5.00 -15.00
C TYR A 34 -10.44 -4.21 -16.24
N THR A 35 -9.98 -2.96 -16.34
CA THR A 35 -9.97 -2.22 -17.61
C THR A 35 -8.53 -1.87 -17.98
N PHE A 36 -8.29 -1.80 -19.29
CA PHE A 36 -6.96 -1.53 -19.86
C PHE A 36 -7.09 -0.37 -20.81
N GLU A 37 -6.41 0.71 -20.46
CA GLU A 37 -6.49 2.00 -21.14
C GLU A 37 -5.09 2.50 -21.48
N GLU A 38 -4.99 3.20 -22.60
CA GLU A 38 -3.75 3.89 -22.92
C GLU A 38 -3.50 5.00 -21.88
N THR A 39 -2.24 5.17 -21.51
CA THR A 39 -1.86 6.14 -20.51
C THR A 39 -2.07 7.57 -21.02
N SER A 40 -2.73 8.42 -20.22
CA SER A 40 -2.85 9.84 -20.55
C SER A 40 -1.47 10.51 -20.57
N LYS A 41 -1.31 11.61 -21.32
CA LYS A 41 -0.03 12.33 -21.42
C LYS A 41 0.56 12.67 -20.05
N ALA A 42 -0.26 13.12 -19.10
CA ALA A 42 0.19 13.47 -17.76
C ALA A 42 0.79 12.28 -16.99
N VAL A 43 0.15 11.11 -17.07
CA VAL A 43 0.66 9.90 -16.42
C VAL A 43 1.88 9.38 -17.17
N PHE A 44 1.90 9.45 -18.50
CA PHE A 44 3.04 9.02 -19.32
C PHE A 44 4.30 9.85 -19.05
N ASP A 45 4.14 11.16 -18.82
CA ASP A 45 5.22 12.07 -18.47
C ASP A 45 5.73 11.86 -17.03
N GLY A 46 4.88 11.34 -16.13
CA GLY A 46 5.25 10.99 -14.76
C GLY A 46 6.21 9.80 -14.64
N PHE A 47 6.39 9.01 -15.71
CA PHE A 47 7.28 7.85 -15.72
C PHE A 47 8.40 7.98 -16.77
N PRO A 48 9.28 9.00 -16.69
CA PRO A 48 10.22 9.32 -17.76
C PRO A 48 11.21 8.19 -18.06
N ASN A 49 11.58 7.43 -17.02
CA ASN A 49 12.58 6.36 -17.07
C ASN A 49 11.96 4.94 -17.02
N ALA A 50 10.66 4.79 -17.26
CA ALA A 50 10.02 3.47 -17.23
C ALA A 50 10.56 2.56 -18.35
N LYS A 51 10.92 1.33 -17.98
CA LYS A 51 11.37 0.30 -18.93
C LYS A 51 10.22 -0.08 -19.86
N GLY A 52 10.44 -0.02 -21.18
CA GLY A 52 9.42 -0.34 -22.18
C GLY A 52 8.48 0.83 -22.51
N ARG A 53 8.73 2.03 -21.95
CA ARG A 53 7.95 3.25 -22.23
C ARG A 53 7.91 3.59 -23.71
N GLU A 54 8.98 3.32 -24.45
CA GLU A 54 9.07 3.52 -25.90
C GLU A 54 8.09 2.65 -26.70
N LYS A 55 7.57 1.57 -26.09
CA LYS A 55 6.58 0.66 -26.67
C LYS A 55 5.15 1.03 -26.28
N GLY A 56 4.97 2.09 -25.49
CA GLY A 56 3.70 2.50 -24.91
C GLY A 56 3.55 2.07 -23.45
N LEU A 57 2.73 2.85 -22.72
CA LEU A 57 2.34 2.55 -21.35
C LEU A 57 0.83 2.28 -21.30
N THR A 58 0.44 1.27 -20.53
CA THR A 58 -0.97 0.96 -20.27
C THR A 58 -1.28 1.20 -18.80
N VAL A 59 -2.40 1.87 -18.54
CA VAL A 59 -3.01 1.94 -17.22
C VAL A 59 -4.00 0.78 -17.11
N ILE A 60 -3.77 -0.06 -16.11
CA ILE A 60 -4.68 -1.13 -15.72
C ILE A 60 -5.45 -0.62 -14.51
N ARG A 61 -6.75 -0.37 -14.69
CA ARG A 61 -7.64 -0.08 -13.58
C ARG A 61 -8.15 -1.39 -13.03
N VAL A 62 -7.92 -1.61 -11.74
CA VAL A 62 -8.44 -2.75 -10.99
C VAL A 62 -9.56 -2.25 -10.09
N SER A 63 -10.72 -2.87 -10.19
CA SER A 63 -11.87 -2.58 -9.32
C SER A 63 -12.26 -3.84 -8.58
N LEU A 64 -12.28 -3.77 -7.26
CA LEU A 64 -12.78 -4.84 -6.40
C LEU A 64 -14.31 -4.89 -6.46
N ALA A 65 -14.88 -6.09 -6.32
CA ALA A 65 -16.32 -6.26 -6.14
C ALA A 65 -16.82 -5.55 -4.87
N ASP A 66 -18.11 -5.26 -4.82
CA ASP A 66 -18.69 -4.50 -3.71
C ASP A 66 -18.62 -5.27 -2.39
N GLU A 67 -18.76 -6.58 -2.44
CA GLU A 67 -18.62 -7.50 -1.30
C GLU A 67 -17.16 -7.84 -0.95
N ALA A 68 -16.19 -7.39 -1.74
CA ALA A 68 -14.79 -7.74 -1.53
C ALA A 68 -14.23 -7.06 -0.27
N CYS A 69 -13.69 -7.86 0.65
CA CYS A 69 -13.11 -7.37 1.90
C CYS A 69 -11.58 -7.17 1.77
N VAL A 70 -11.14 -5.92 1.91
CA VAL A 70 -9.71 -5.60 2.07
C VAL A 70 -9.29 -5.94 3.50
N THR A 71 -8.23 -6.72 3.66
CA THR A 71 -7.69 -7.04 4.98
C THR A 71 -6.62 -6.01 5.34
N VAL A 72 -6.83 -5.29 6.44
CA VAL A 72 -5.85 -4.34 6.98
C VAL A 72 -5.32 -4.90 8.30
N ILE A 73 -3.99 -5.03 8.41
CA ILE A 73 -3.30 -5.55 9.59
C ILE A 73 -2.38 -4.44 10.12
N GLY A 74 -2.38 -4.22 11.42
CA GLY A 74 -1.55 -3.20 12.08
C GLY A 74 -2.22 -1.83 12.22
N PHE A 75 -3.32 -1.58 11.50
CA PHE A 75 -4.16 -0.40 11.72
C PHE A 75 -4.85 -0.46 13.09
N GLY A 76 -4.97 0.68 13.78
CA GLY A 76 -5.49 0.73 15.15
C GLY A 76 -4.44 0.51 16.25
N THR A 77 -3.21 0.14 15.88
CA THR A 77 -2.08 0.05 16.83
C THR A 77 -1.66 1.45 17.25
N PRO A 78 -1.52 1.75 18.56
CA PRO A 78 -1.06 3.06 19.01
C PRO A 78 0.26 3.44 18.34
N PHE A 79 0.27 4.58 17.67
CA PHE A 79 1.43 5.12 16.97
C PHE A 79 1.86 6.42 17.67
N ALA A 80 3.16 6.53 17.94
CA ALA A 80 3.78 7.70 18.54
C ALA A 80 5.23 7.81 18.05
N ASN A 81 5.49 8.78 17.16
CA ASN A 81 6.78 9.13 16.63
C ASN A 81 7.00 10.64 16.78
N ALA A 82 7.55 11.05 17.92
CA ALA A 82 7.85 12.46 18.20
C ALA A 82 8.84 13.09 17.21
N ASP A 83 9.66 12.26 16.53
CA ASP A 83 10.66 12.69 15.57
C ASP A 83 10.08 12.84 14.14
N ASP A 84 8.85 12.36 13.90
CA ASP A 84 8.15 12.43 12.60
C ASP A 84 6.74 13.02 12.76
N ALA A 85 6.68 14.34 12.87
CA ALA A 85 5.43 15.08 12.97
C ALA A 85 4.50 14.85 11.78
N GLN A 86 5.05 14.55 10.58
CA GLN A 86 4.25 14.32 9.39
C GLN A 86 3.57 12.94 9.44
N GLY A 87 4.31 11.90 9.81
CA GLY A 87 3.74 10.58 10.05
C GLY A 87 2.69 10.58 11.17
N GLU A 88 2.97 11.32 12.26
CA GLU A 88 2.00 11.55 13.35
C GLU A 88 0.70 12.17 12.84
N SER A 89 0.79 13.22 12.02
CA SER A 89 -0.38 13.88 11.45
C SER A 89 -1.20 12.97 10.54
N TRP A 90 -0.55 12.18 9.68
CA TRP A 90 -1.23 11.25 8.78
C TRP A 90 -1.95 10.11 9.50
N VAL A 91 -1.32 9.56 10.53
CA VAL A 91 -1.83 8.40 11.26
C VAL A 91 -2.84 8.84 12.31
N ASN A 92 -2.52 9.83 13.14
CA ASN A 92 -3.30 10.17 14.34
C ASN A 92 -4.30 11.33 14.12
N GLN A 93 -4.01 12.26 13.21
CA GLN A 93 -4.81 13.48 13.03
C GLN A 93 -5.68 13.47 11.76
N ASN A 94 -5.65 12.38 10.99
CA ASN A 94 -6.31 12.29 9.69
C ASN A 94 -5.92 13.45 8.76
N GLU A 95 -4.67 13.92 8.82
CA GLU A 95 -4.23 14.93 7.87
C GLU A 95 -4.07 14.33 6.47
N PRO A 96 -4.28 15.13 5.41
CA PRO A 96 -4.05 14.70 4.04
C PRO A 96 -2.61 14.25 3.79
N ILE A 97 -2.48 13.10 3.12
CA ILE A 97 -1.21 12.62 2.59
C ILE A 97 -0.92 13.28 1.24
N ILE A 98 -1.90 13.21 0.31
CA ILE A 98 -1.80 13.79 -1.03
C ILE A 98 -3.18 14.08 -1.59
N ASN A 99 -3.34 15.20 -2.31
CA ASN A 99 -4.60 15.58 -2.97
C ASN A 99 -5.83 15.50 -2.05
N ASN A 100 -5.69 15.94 -0.79
CA ASN A 100 -6.74 15.90 0.23
C ASN A 100 -7.20 14.48 0.63
N LEU A 101 -6.45 13.43 0.25
CA LEU A 101 -6.74 12.05 0.66
C LEU A 101 -6.04 11.74 1.97
N ILE A 102 -6.80 11.20 2.93
CA ILE A 102 -6.28 10.74 4.22
C ILE A 102 -5.92 9.25 4.15
N LEU A 103 -5.23 8.74 5.18
CA LEU A 103 -4.87 7.31 5.24
C LEU A 103 -6.11 6.41 5.11
N LEU A 104 -7.23 6.80 5.73
CA LEU A 104 -8.48 6.05 5.66
C LEU A 104 -9.03 5.94 4.23
N ASP A 105 -8.91 6.99 3.41
CA ASP A 105 -9.35 6.97 2.00
C ASP A 105 -8.49 6.00 1.17
N VAL A 106 -7.21 5.88 1.52
CA VAL A 106 -6.27 4.97 0.85
C VAL A 106 -6.60 3.53 1.20
N ILE A 107 -6.88 3.21 2.47
CA ILE A 107 -7.13 1.83 2.91
C ILE A 107 -8.54 1.33 2.52
N THR A 108 -9.52 2.22 2.38
CA THR A 108 -10.90 1.87 2.01
C THR A 108 -11.13 1.81 0.50
N ARG A 109 -10.12 2.19 -0.30
CA ARG A 109 -10.25 2.29 -1.75
C ARG A 109 -10.48 0.92 -2.39
N LYS A 110 -11.56 0.83 -3.19
CA LYS A 110 -11.89 -0.37 -3.99
C LYS A 110 -11.38 -0.31 -5.43
N THR A 111 -10.86 0.83 -5.85
CA THR A 111 -10.27 1.00 -7.18
C THR A 111 -8.82 1.41 -7.05
N PHE A 112 -7.94 0.73 -7.77
CA PHE A 112 -6.52 1.08 -7.87
C PHE A 112 -6.02 0.97 -9.30
N TYR A 113 -4.90 1.64 -9.57
CA TYR A 113 -4.34 1.77 -10.91
C TYR A 113 -2.91 1.24 -10.93
N VAL A 114 -2.61 0.41 -11.92
CA VAL A 114 -1.27 -0.13 -12.16
C VAL A 114 -0.81 0.32 -13.54
N VAL A 115 0.38 0.92 -13.61
CA VAL A 115 0.98 1.32 -14.90
C VAL A 115 1.99 0.27 -15.32
N VAL A 116 1.84 -0.26 -16.54
CA VAL A 116 2.75 -1.27 -17.11
C VAL A 116 3.39 -0.77 -18.40
N GLY A 117 4.66 -1.14 -18.60
CA GLY A 117 5.46 -0.82 -19.79
C GLY A 117 5.12 -1.63 -21.03
N TRP A 118 3.83 -1.79 -21.33
CA TRP A 118 3.30 -2.53 -22.46
C TRP A 118 2.23 -1.72 -23.19
N PRO A 119 2.10 -1.87 -24.52
CA PRO A 119 0.91 -1.42 -25.23
C PRO A 119 -0.35 -2.21 -24.79
N VAL A 120 -1.52 -1.59 -24.95
CA VAL A 120 -2.79 -2.07 -24.38
C VAL A 120 -3.11 -3.51 -24.75
N GLU A 121 -2.94 -3.87 -26.02
CA GLU A 121 -3.22 -5.23 -26.52
C GLU A 121 -2.30 -6.28 -25.88
N VAL A 122 -1.02 -5.94 -25.70
CA VAL A 122 -0.04 -6.81 -25.06
C VAL A 122 -0.37 -6.93 -23.57
N ALA A 123 -0.76 -5.83 -22.92
CA ALA A 123 -1.16 -5.83 -21.52
C ALA A 123 -2.38 -6.73 -21.28
N ARG A 124 -3.43 -6.63 -22.12
CA ARG A 124 -4.62 -7.50 -22.02
C ARG A 124 -4.29 -8.98 -22.09
N ASN A 125 -3.35 -9.37 -22.95
CA ASN A 125 -2.99 -10.77 -23.14
C ASN A 125 -2.00 -11.32 -22.09
N LYS A 126 -1.16 -10.45 -21.52
CA LYS A 126 -0.10 -10.86 -20.58
C LYS A 126 -0.45 -10.65 -19.11
N PHE A 127 -1.34 -9.71 -18.81
CA PHE A 127 -1.72 -9.40 -17.45
C PHE A 127 -2.53 -10.56 -16.88
N ALA A 128 -2.04 -11.11 -15.77
CA ALA A 128 -2.71 -12.15 -15.03
C ALA A 128 -2.46 -11.89 -13.55
N MET A 129 -3.54 -11.79 -12.76
CA MET A 129 -3.48 -11.39 -11.35
C MET A 129 -2.73 -12.42 -10.49
N ASP A 130 -2.82 -13.70 -10.85
CA ASP A 130 -2.06 -14.81 -10.26
C ASP A 130 -0.54 -14.66 -10.42
N ARG A 131 -0.08 -13.96 -11.47
CA ARG A 131 1.35 -13.70 -11.73
C ARG A 131 1.89 -12.47 -11.01
N LEU A 132 1.03 -11.64 -10.42
CA LEU A 132 1.49 -10.58 -9.52
C LEU A 132 2.06 -11.24 -8.27
N SER A 133 3.36 -11.06 -8.06
CA SER A 133 4.07 -11.60 -6.90
C SER A 133 3.36 -11.19 -5.61
N THR A 134 3.28 -12.11 -4.65
CA THR A 134 2.78 -11.86 -3.30
C THR A 134 3.69 -10.97 -2.46
N HIS A 135 4.67 -10.28 -3.06
CA HIS A 135 5.56 -9.38 -2.34
C HIS A 135 4.78 -8.16 -1.84
N THR A 136 4.58 -8.15 -0.52
CA THR A 136 4.20 -6.99 0.28
C THR A 136 5.04 -5.78 -0.13
N ALA A 137 4.39 -4.72 -0.62
CA ALA A 137 5.05 -3.45 -0.90
C ALA A 137 5.67 -2.95 0.41
N ARG A 138 7.00 -3.02 0.49
CA ARG A 138 7.77 -2.64 1.69
C ARG A 138 8.24 -1.20 1.49
N SER A 139 7.50 -0.24 2.04
CA SER A 139 8.05 1.11 2.21
C SER A 139 9.05 1.06 3.35
N LYS A 140 10.34 1.09 3.04
CA LYS A 140 11.37 1.22 4.07
C LYS A 140 11.47 2.70 4.45
N SER A 141 10.76 3.10 5.51
CA SER A 141 11.15 4.29 6.26
C SER A 141 12.48 3.97 6.96
N LYS A 142 13.52 4.75 6.65
CA LYS A 142 14.79 4.76 7.38
C LYS A 142 14.65 5.84 8.43
N ASP A 143 14.05 5.55 9.58
CA ASP A 143 14.43 6.19 10.85
C ASP A 143 13.88 5.38 12.03
N PRO A 144 14.65 5.21 13.11
CA PRO A 144 14.28 4.37 14.24
C PRO A 144 13.29 5.09 15.17
N THR A 145 12.04 4.63 15.24
CA THR A 145 11.02 5.21 16.12
C THR A 145 11.18 4.72 17.57
N LYS A 146 11.48 5.62 18.51
CA LYS A 146 11.48 5.29 19.94
C LYS A 146 10.06 5.05 20.44
N ALA A 147 9.80 3.87 20.99
CA ALA A 147 8.51 3.50 21.57
C ALA A 147 8.17 4.39 22.78
N ASN A 148 7.20 5.28 22.61
CA ASN A 148 6.50 5.97 23.70
C ASN A 148 5.02 5.60 23.69
N LYS A 149 4.37 5.71 24.86
CA LYS A 149 2.97 5.30 25.10
C LYS A 149 2.02 6.06 24.15
N GLY A 150 1.59 5.40 23.08
CA GLY A 150 0.75 5.99 22.05
C GLY A 150 -0.69 6.26 22.49
N HIS A 151 -1.34 7.20 21.79
CA HIS A 151 -2.75 7.52 21.94
C HIS A 151 -3.59 6.47 21.18
N GLN A 152 -4.72 6.04 21.76
CA GLN A 152 -5.70 5.22 21.06
C GLN A 152 -6.50 6.09 20.10
N PHE A 153 -6.80 5.55 18.92
CA PHE A 153 -7.67 6.18 17.93
C PHE A 153 -9.05 6.46 18.53
N GLU A 154 -9.59 7.64 18.22
CA GLU A 154 -10.98 7.96 18.53
C GLU A 154 -11.89 7.17 17.58
N THR A 155 -12.73 6.31 18.14
CA THR A 155 -13.69 5.49 17.39
C THR A 155 -14.75 6.39 16.75
N ALA A 156 -14.54 6.83 15.51
CA ALA A 156 -15.59 7.42 14.70
C ALA A 156 -16.31 6.31 13.93
N PHE A 157 -17.32 5.71 14.55
CA PHE A 157 -18.38 4.97 13.85
C PHE A 157 -19.69 5.76 13.97
N MET A 158 -20.19 6.28 12.85
CA MET A 158 -21.62 6.31 12.49
C MET A 158 -21.74 6.41 10.97
#